data_AF-A0A962G8G6-F1
#
_entry.id   AF-A0A962G8G6-F1
#
_cell.length_a   1.000
_cell.length_b   1.000
_cell.length_c   1.000
_cell.angle_alpha   90.00
_cell.angle_beta   90.00
_cell.angle_gamma   90.00
#
_symmetry.space_group_name_H-M   'P 1'
#
loop_
_entity.id
_entity.type
_entity.pdbx_description
1 polymer ?
#
loop_
_entity_poly.entity_id
_entity_poly.type
_entity_poly.pdbx_seq_one_letter_code
_entity_poly.pdbx_strand_id
1 'polypeptide(L)'
;MNEFFGSVWWLIVTLGLLVTFHEFGHFIVARLCGVKVLRFSVGFGKPLWMRRDRRGTEFAVAAIPLGGYVKMLDEREGEVAPEELDQAHNRKPVGQRMAIAAAGPAFNLIFTVFAFWLMFVVGKPDYLPIVDTPTGVAAEAGMRAGDRITSIDGAAVDSWSDALQKLGEDAVGRFDAVVGVTTADGAMATRTLAFSAMPGSVGEDQLFDAIGLRLQPRDREPVIGRVGDGMPAKAAGLEVGDRILRINGRDIASFADIETIVPEEAAKDPELSLVIRRGDEQRDIRLAATETAGADGKKRYVIGIGSTDAHDALQQYGPLAAIPQAFAKTWDVTKSSLGMLKMLVVGRASLENLSGPITIARFANGSAQLGLPWFLNFLAIISLSLAIINLLPIPILDGGHLLYYLIELVKGSPVSERTQIFGQYAGLMMLVALMGLAFYNDILRLFT
;
A
#
# COMPACT_ATOMS: atom_id res chain seq x y z
N MET A 1 9.44 19.33 1.95
CA MET A 1 10.37 18.34 1.33
C MET A 1 9.89 18.13 -0.10
N ASN A 2 10.75 18.21 -1.12
CA ASN A 2 10.33 17.90 -2.49
C ASN A 2 9.79 16.47 -2.55
N GLU A 3 8.78 16.22 -3.40
CA GLU A 3 8.09 14.93 -3.55
C GLU A 3 9.07 13.75 -3.70
N PHE A 4 10.16 13.97 -4.43
CA PHE A 4 11.25 13.00 -4.58
C PHE A 4 11.93 12.64 -3.25
N PHE A 5 12.40 13.63 -2.49
CA PHE A 5 13.05 13.38 -1.20
C PHE A 5 12.10 12.77 -0.17
N GLY A 6 10.81 13.16 -0.21
CA GLY A 6 9.75 12.52 0.57
C GLY A 6 9.61 11.04 0.26
N SER A 7 9.51 10.70 -1.03
CA SER A 7 9.39 9.33 -1.51
C SER A 7 10.60 8.47 -1.10
N VAL A 8 11.81 8.96 -1.30
CA VAL A 8 13.04 8.25 -0.92
C VAL A 8 13.12 8.03 0.60
N TRP A 9 12.81 9.07 1.40
CA TRP A 9 12.81 8.98 2.85
C TRP A 9 11.83 7.91 3.35
N TRP A 10 10.57 7.97 2.91
CA TRP A 10 9.54 7.05 3.36
C TRP A 10 9.75 5.63 2.83
N LEU A 11 10.36 5.46 1.66
CA LEU A 11 10.81 4.15 1.18
C LEU A 11 11.84 3.54 2.13
N ILE A 12 12.87 4.31 2.51
CA ILE A 12 13.93 3.85 3.43
C ILE A 12 13.32 3.49 4.79
N VAL A 13 12.43 4.33 5.32
CA VAL A 13 11.74 4.06 6.59
C VAL A 13 10.92 2.77 6.49
N THR A 14 10.14 2.60 5.42
CA THR A 14 9.29 1.42 5.21
C THR A 14 10.12 0.15 5.07
N LEU A 15 11.05 0.10 4.13
CA LEU A 15 11.87 -1.10 3.90
C LEU A 15 12.79 -1.40 5.08
N GLY A 16 13.39 -0.36 5.69
CA GLY A 16 14.24 -0.51 6.87
C GLY A 16 13.47 -1.13 8.04
N LEU A 17 12.25 -0.66 8.32
CA LEU A 17 11.41 -1.20 9.39
C LEU A 17 11.02 -2.66 9.11
N LEU A 18 10.48 -2.93 7.92
CA LEU A 18 9.94 -4.25 7.57
C LEU A 18 11.03 -5.31 7.48
N VAL A 19 12.15 -5.02 6.81
CA VAL A 19 13.26 -5.97 6.71
C VAL A 19 13.90 -6.19 8.09
N THR A 20 14.08 -5.15 8.91
CA THR A 20 14.61 -5.35 10.27
C THR A 20 13.71 -6.27 11.09
N PHE A 21 12.38 -6.12 11.00
CA PHE A 21 11.45 -6.96 11.73
C PHE A 21 11.47 -8.41 11.24
N HIS A 22 11.61 -8.61 9.92
CA HIS A 22 11.83 -9.91 9.29
C HIS A 22 13.11 -10.59 9.79
N GLU A 23 14.26 -9.90 9.69
CA GLU A 23 15.55 -10.41 10.17
C GLU A 23 15.51 -10.70 11.68
N PHE A 24 14.77 -9.88 12.44
CA PHE A 24 14.60 -10.10 13.88
C PHE A 24 13.90 -11.42 14.20
N GLY A 25 12.99 -11.88 13.32
CA GLY A 25 12.38 -13.20 13.41
C GLY A 25 13.40 -14.33 13.31
N HIS A 26 14.22 -14.34 12.26
CA HIS A 26 15.32 -15.30 12.11
C HIS A 26 16.26 -15.28 13.31
N PHE A 27 16.63 -14.08 13.76
CA PHE A 27 17.53 -13.87 14.89
C PHE A 27 16.99 -14.48 16.20
N ILE A 28 15.74 -14.19 16.56
CA ILE A 28 15.13 -14.71 17.79
C ILE A 28 15.06 -16.24 17.71
N VAL A 29 14.51 -16.78 16.63
CA VAL A 29 14.27 -18.22 16.53
C VAL A 29 15.58 -18.99 16.45
N ALA A 30 16.60 -18.47 15.75
CA ALA A 30 17.94 -19.04 15.74
C ALA A 30 18.51 -19.16 17.17
N ARG A 31 18.41 -18.09 17.97
CA ARG A 31 18.86 -18.12 19.37
C ARG A 31 18.06 -19.08 20.24
N LEU A 32 16.75 -19.19 20.03
CA LEU A 32 15.90 -20.14 20.75
C LEU A 32 16.23 -21.59 20.39
N CYS A 33 16.63 -21.86 19.15
CA CYS A 33 17.15 -23.17 18.70
C CYS A 33 18.62 -23.42 19.10
N GLY A 34 19.24 -22.51 19.86
CA GLY A 34 20.63 -22.63 20.29
C GLY A 34 21.63 -22.51 19.16
N VAL A 35 21.30 -21.80 18.08
CA VAL A 35 22.24 -21.44 17.02
C VAL A 35 22.99 -20.18 17.44
N LYS A 36 24.31 -20.18 17.28
CA LYS A 36 25.13 -18.99 17.54
C LYS A 36 24.94 -18.00 16.40
N VAL A 37 24.50 -16.79 16.72
CA VAL A 37 24.41 -15.69 15.75
C VAL A 37 25.69 -14.86 15.84
N LEU A 38 26.40 -14.72 14.73
CA LEU A 38 27.64 -13.95 14.64
C LEU A 38 27.33 -12.46 14.48
N ARG A 39 26.34 -12.11 13.66
CA ARG A 39 25.98 -10.72 13.39
C ARG A 39 24.49 -10.55 13.11
N PHE A 40 23.92 -9.49 13.66
CA PHE A 40 22.61 -8.94 13.29
C PHE A 40 22.85 -7.53 12.72
N SER A 41 22.61 -7.34 11.42
CA SER A 41 22.87 -6.07 10.74
C SER A 41 21.58 -5.46 10.23
N VAL A 42 21.36 -4.18 10.55
CA VAL A 42 20.40 -3.33 9.87
C VAL A 42 21.15 -2.56 8.80
N GLY A 43 20.81 -2.82 7.53
CA GLY A 43 21.50 -2.31 6.37
C GLY A 43 22.71 -3.14 5.93
N PHE A 44 23.30 -2.71 4.81
CA PHE A 44 24.46 -3.32 4.16
C PHE A 44 25.69 -2.39 4.12
N GLY A 45 26.85 -2.99 3.85
CA GLY A 45 28.12 -2.28 3.65
C GLY A 45 28.85 -1.96 4.96
N LYS A 46 29.57 -0.83 4.98
CA LYS A 46 30.40 -0.43 6.11
C LYS A 46 29.51 -0.12 7.34
N PRO A 47 29.78 -0.72 8.52
CA PRO A 47 29.06 -0.39 9.74
C PRO A 47 29.36 1.06 10.17
N LEU A 48 28.32 1.84 10.38
CA LEU A 48 28.39 3.18 11.00
C LEU A 48 28.44 3.07 12.51
N TRP A 49 27.75 2.07 13.05
CA TRP A 49 27.73 1.75 14.47
C TRP A 49 27.75 0.23 14.67
N MET A 50 28.46 -0.22 15.70
CA MET A 50 28.53 -1.64 16.06
C MET A 50 28.64 -1.82 17.57
N ARG A 51 27.94 -2.81 18.11
CA ARG A 51 28.06 -3.24 19.51
C ARG A 51 27.95 -4.76 19.62
N ARG A 52 28.76 -5.37 20.49
CA ARG A 52 28.64 -6.80 20.83
C ARG A 52 27.80 -7.00 22.09
N ASP A 53 26.98 -8.04 22.10
CA ASP A 53 26.29 -8.47 23.31
C ASP A 53 27.07 -9.52 24.11
N ARG A 54 26.50 -9.98 25.23
CA ARG A 54 27.12 -10.98 26.11
C ARG A 54 27.30 -12.35 25.45
N ARG A 55 26.53 -12.65 24.40
CA ARG A 55 26.63 -13.91 23.64
C ARG A 55 27.59 -13.79 22.45
N GLY A 56 28.27 -12.65 22.31
CA GLY A 56 29.25 -12.40 21.26
C GLY A 56 28.64 -12.00 19.91
N THR A 57 27.33 -11.77 19.82
CA THR A 57 26.70 -11.32 18.58
C THR A 57 26.99 -9.85 18.34
N GLU A 58 27.42 -9.53 17.11
CA GLU A 58 27.59 -8.15 16.65
C GLU A 58 26.27 -7.57 16.17
N PHE A 59 25.78 -6.52 16.83
CA PHE A 59 24.69 -5.69 16.35
C PHE A 59 25.30 -4.53 15.57
N ALA A 60 24.94 -4.39 14.30
CA ALA A 60 25.47 -3.37 13.41
C ALA A 60 24.35 -2.54 12.76
N VAL A 61 24.59 -1.24 12.63
CA VAL A 61 23.83 -0.35 11.75
C VAL A 61 24.77 0.11 10.65
N ALA A 62 24.48 -0.26 9.42
CA ALA A 62 25.36 -0.04 8.27
C ALA A 62 24.95 1.17 7.42
N ALA A 63 25.86 1.62 6.56
CA ALA A 63 25.70 2.85 5.80
C ALA A 63 24.56 2.81 4.76
N ILE A 64 24.23 1.62 4.23
CA ILE A 64 23.17 1.46 3.24
C ILE A 64 21.92 0.91 3.97
N PRO A 65 20.87 1.72 4.19
CA PRO A 65 19.72 1.34 5.02
C PRO A 65 18.69 0.45 4.30
N LEU A 66 19.00 -0.01 3.09
CA LEU A 66 18.12 -0.82 2.25
C LEU A 66 18.33 -2.31 2.54
N GLY A 67 17.80 -2.77 3.68
CA GLY A 67 17.73 -4.19 4.03
C GLY A 67 18.43 -4.53 5.34
N GLY A 68 18.87 -5.78 5.50
CA GLY A 68 19.52 -6.31 6.69
C GLY A 68 19.90 -7.78 6.49
N TYR A 69 20.60 -8.35 7.46
CA TYR A 69 20.88 -9.79 7.46
C TYR A 69 21.20 -10.31 8.87
N VAL A 70 20.88 -11.58 9.10
CA VAL A 70 21.36 -12.37 10.25
C VAL A 70 22.42 -13.36 9.81
N LYS A 71 23.67 -13.15 10.24
CA LYS A 71 24.74 -14.12 10.02
C LYS A 71 24.76 -15.16 11.14
N MET A 72 24.45 -16.40 10.80
CA MET A 72 24.48 -17.54 11.71
C MET A 72 25.82 -18.27 11.60
N LEU A 73 26.24 -18.95 12.67
CA LEU A 73 27.40 -19.84 12.64
C LEU A 73 27.03 -21.05 11.76
N ASP A 74 27.81 -21.33 10.72
CA ASP A 74 27.59 -22.44 9.79
C ASP A 74 28.94 -22.93 9.25
N GLU A 75 29.17 -24.25 9.26
CA GLU A 75 30.43 -24.85 8.81
C GLU A 75 30.69 -24.65 7.30
N ARG A 76 29.65 -24.33 6.53
CA ARG A 76 29.77 -24.08 5.08
C ARG A 76 30.37 -22.70 4.77
N GLU A 77 30.29 -21.76 5.72
CA GLU A 77 30.75 -20.38 5.54
C GLU A 77 32.15 -20.13 6.12
N GLY A 78 32.71 -21.08 6.88
CA GLY A 78 34.03 -20.96 7.47
C GLY A 78 34.31 -22.06 8.51
N GLU A 79 35.54 -22.08 9.01
CA GLU A 79 35.94 -23.00 10.08
C GLU A 79 35.20 -22.69 11.38
N VAL A 80 34.67 -23.73 12.03
CA VAL A 80 33.96 -23.64 13.31
C VAL A 80 34.78 -24.36 14.38
N ALA A 81 35.01 -23.69 15.51
CA ALA A 81 35.75 -24.27 16.63
C ALA A 81 35.03 -25.52 17.18
N PRO A 82 35.76 -26.57 17.62
CA PRO A 82 35.16 -27.81 18.10
C PRO A 82 34.10 -27.61 19.20
N GLU A 83 34.31 -26.66 20.10
CA GLU A 83 33.36 -26.32 21.17
C GLU A 83 32.07 -25.60 20.71
N GLU A 84 31.99 -25.13 19.46
CA GLU A 84 30.83 -24.39 18.93
C GLU A 84 30.06 -25.17 17.85
N LEU A 85 30.50 -26.39 17.53
CA LEU A 85 29.91 -27.22 16.49
C LEU A 85 28.43 -27.53 16.75
N ASP A 86 28.06 -27.73 18.01
CA ASP A 86 26.67 -27.96 18.42
C ASP A 86 25.77 -26.73 18.19
N GLN A 87 26.37 -25.54 18.11
CA GLN A 87 25.71 -24.26 17.85
C GLN A 87 25.67 -23.88 16.36
N ALA A 88 26.29 -24.68 15.48
CA ALA A 88 26.27 -24.46 14.04
C ALA A 88 24.88 -24.77 13.46
N HIS A 89 24.39 -23.88 12.60
CA HIS A 89 23.05 -23.94 12.00
C HIS A 89 22.85 -25.21 11.17
N ASN A 90 23.81 -25.55 10.31
CA ASN A 90 23.78 -26.75 9.47
C ASN A 90 23.73 -28.08 10.27
N ARG A 91 24.17 -28.09 11.53
CA ARG A 91 24.09 -29.28 12.41
C ARG A 91 22.77 -29.40 13.17
N LYS A 92 21.91 -28.37 13.16
CA LYS A 92 20.62 -28.43 13.83
C LYS A 92 19.66 -29.39 13.12
N PRO A 93 18.75 -30.06 13.88
CA PRO A 93 17.68 -30.85 13.32
C PRO A 93 16.90 -30.07 12.25
N VAL A 94 16.44 -30.77 11.21
CA VAL A 94 15.72 -30.18 10.07
C VAL A 94 14.55 -29.30 10.55
N GLY A 95 13.78 -29.76 11.55
CA GLY A 95 12.68 -28.98 12.10
C GLY A 95 13.08 -27.64 12.72
N GLN A 96 14.27 -27.55 13.35
CA GLN A 96 14.78 -26.29 13.87
C GLN A 96 15.22 -25.36 12.74
N ARG A 97 15.90 -25.87 11.72
CA ARG A 97 16.27 -25.09 10.52
C ARG A 97 15.03 -24.58 9.78
N MET A 98 13.99 -25.41 9.66
CA MET A 98 12.70 -25.00 9.11
C MET A 98 12.04 -23.92 9.95
N ALA A 99 12.03 -24.04 11.28
CA ALA A 99 11.50 -23.01 12.17
C ALA A 99 12.23 -21.67 12.00
N ILE A 100 13.57 -21.71 11.88
CA ILE A 100 14.38 -20.52 11.65
C ILE A 100 14.05 -19.89 10.29
N ALA A 101 13.99 -20.67 9.20
CA ALA A 101 13.63 -20.16 7.87
C ALA A 101 12.21 -19.58 7.83
N ALA A 102 11.24 -20.23 8.47
CA ALA A 102 9.86 -19.71 8.54
C ALA A 102 9.70 -18.48 9.45
N ALA A 103 10.67 -18.21 10.34
CA ALA A 103 10.57 -17.17 11.35
C ALA A 103 10.49 -15.76 10.73
N GLY A 104 11.27 -15.47 9.69
CA GLY A 104 11.23 -14.17 9.03
C GLY A 104 9.84 -13.83 8.47
N PRO A 105 9.26 -14.67 7.60
CA PRO A 105 7.91 -14.47 7.08
C PRO A 105 6.85 -14.43 8.19
N ALA A 106 6.98 -15.29 9.22
CA ALA A 106 6.06 -15.29 10.35
C ALA A 106 6.10 -13.96 11.14
N PHE A 107 7.27 -13.36 11.32
CA PHE A 107 7.40 -12.06 11.98
C PHE A 107 6.79 -10.93 11.15
N ASN A 108 6.93 -10.96 9.82
CA ASN A 108 6.20 -10.04 8.96
C ASN A 108 4.67 -10.21 9.07
N LEU A 109 4.17 -11.44 9.17
CA LEU A 109 2.74 -11.67 9.40
C LEU A 109 2.30 -11.12 10.78
N ILE A 110 3.11 -11.31 11.82
CA ILE A 110 2.86 -10.72 13.16
C ILE A 110 2.83 -9.20 13.08
N PHE A 111 3.79 -8.60 12.38
CA PHE A 111 3.84 -7.15 12.17
C PHE A 111 2.61 -6.65 11.39
N THR A 112 2.17 -7.39 10.37
CA THR A 112 0.97 -7.08 9.59
C THR A 112 -0.25 -6.98 10.50
N VAL A 113 -0.50 -8.01 11.32
CA VAL A 113 -1.62 -8.02 12.27
C VAL A 113 -1.51 -6.87 13.26
N PHE A 114 -0.30 -6.61 13.79
CA PHE A 114 -0.04 -5.51 14.69
C PHE A 114 -0.30 -4.13 14.05
N ALA A 115 0.13 -3.92 12.81
CA ALA A 115 -0.03 -2.66 12.09
C ALA A 115 -1.50 -2.40 11.76
N PHE A 116 -2.26 -3.41 11.32
CA PHE A 116 -3.71 -3.28 11.14
C PHE A 116 -4.44 -3.06 12.47
N TRP A 117 -4.04 -3.75 13.53
CA TRP A 117 -4.59 -3.52 14.87
C TRP A 117 -4.39 -2.07 15.30
N LEU A 118 -3.15 -1.57 15.22
CA LEU A 118 -2.84 -0.19 15.59
C LEU A 118 -3.58 0.82 14.71
N MET A 119 -3.68 0.56 13.40
CA MET A 119 -4.47 1.37 12.47
C MET A 119 -5.93 1.47 12.93
N PHE A 120 -6.57 0.35 13.30
CA PHE A 120 -7.95 0.33 13.79
C PHE A 120 -8.10 0.99 15.17
N VAL A 121 -7.10 0.94 16.04
CA VAL A 121 -7.14 1.67 17.32
C VAL A 121 -7.05 3.17 17.11
N VAL A 122 -6.13 3.63 16.25
CA VAL A 122 -5.96 5.05 15.93
C VAL A 122 -7.18 5.57 15.15
N GLY A 123 -7.78 4.73 14.31
CA GLY A 123 -8.91 5.06 13.46
C GLY A 123 -8.43 5.50 12.08
N LYS A 124 -8.77 4.73 11.04
CA LYS A 124 -8.47 5.11 9.66
C LYS A 124 -9.65 5.89 9.07
N PRO A 125 -9.48 7.19 8.78
CA PRO A 125 -10.52 7.97 8.11
C PRO A 125 -10.64 7.51 6.65
N ASP A 126 -11.87 7.41 6.17
CA ASP A 126 -12.24 6.94 4.83
C ASP A 126 -13.61 7.54 4.46
N TYR A 127 -14.22 7.10 3.36
CA TYR A 127 -15.53 7.57 2.94
C TYR A 127 -16.57 6.45 2.96
N LEU A 128 -17.81 6.76 3.31
CA LEU A 128 -18.91 5.82 3.10
C LEU A 128 -19.03 5.50 1.61
N PRO A 129 -19.27 4.23 1.23
CA PRO A 129 -19.23 3.82 -0.15
C PRO A 129 -20.53 4.16 -0.90
N ILE A 130 -20.81 5.47 -1.02
CA ILE A 130 -21.99 6.02 -1.68
C ILE A 130 -21.61 6.43 -3.09
N VAL A 131 -22.35 5.91 -4.05
CA VAL A 131 -22.09 6.03 -5.48
C VAL A 131 -22.62 7.38 -5.98
N ASP A 132 -21.79 8.09 -6.75
CA ASP A 132 -22.23 9.25 -7.55
C ASP A 132 -23.00 8.78 -8.79
N THR A 133 -23.08 9.58 -9.85
CA THR A 133 -23.57 9.15 -11.16
C THR A 133 -22.67 8.02 -11.71
N PRO A 134 -23.15 6.77 -11.77
CA PRO A 134 -22.34 5.66 -12.26
C PRO A 134 -22.26 5.68 -13.78
N THR A 135 -21.20 5.10 -14.31
CA THR A 135 -20.96 4.86 -15.74
C THR A 135 -20.60 3.39 -15.97
N GLY A 136 -20.31 3.00 -17.21
CA GLY A 136 -19.76 1.68 -17.53
C GLY A 136 -20.58 0.50 -16.96
N VAL A 137 -19.88 -0.51 -16.46
CA VAL A 137 -20.49 -1.75 -15.94
C VAL A 137 -21.42 -1.46 -14.76
N ALA A 138 -21.11 -0.49 -13.91
CA ALA A 138 -21.98 -0.10 -12.79
C ALA A 138 -23.34 0.45 -13.26
N ALA A 139 -23.33 1.32 -14.28
CA ALA A 139 -24.57 1.84 -14.86
C ALA A 139 -25.38 0.72 -15.54
N GLU A 140 -24.72 -0.18 -16.28
CA GLU A 140 -25.36 -1.34 -16.94
C GLU A 140 -25.98 -2.32 -15.93
N ALA A 141 -25.33 -2.50 -14.77
CA ALA A 141 -25.84 -3.30 -13.67
C ALA A 141 -27.05 -2.67 -12.94
N GLY A 142 -27.42 -1.42 -13.30
CA GLY A 142 -28.54 -0.69 -12.70
C GLY A 142 -28.20 0.00 -11.38
N MET A 143 -26.92 0.28 -11.10
CA MET A 143 -26.54 1.15 -10.00
C MET A 143 -27.00 2.59 -10.28
N ARG A 144 -27.28 3.35 -9.22
CA ARG A 144 -27.75 4.73 -9.32
C ARG A 144 -27.01 5.65 -8.34
N ALA A 145 -27.03 6.94 -8.63
CA ALA A 145 -26.52 7.94 -7.71
C ALA A 145 -27.27 7.86 -6.37
N GLY A 146 -26.52 7.88 -5.27
CA GLY A 146 -27.02 7.71 -3.91
C GLY A 146 -27.13 6.26 -3.45
N ASP A 147 -26.89 5.26 -4.30
CA ASP A 147 -26.78 3.88 -3.85
C ASP A 147 -25.57 3.75 -2.91
N ARG A 148 -25.78 3.22 -1.70
CA ARG A 148 -24.72 2.86 -0.76
C ARG A 148 -24.38 1.39 -0.91
N ILE A 149 -23.14 1.08 -1.27
CA ILE A 149 -22.64 -0.29 -1.30
C ILE A 149 -22.55 -0.81 0.13
N THR A 150 -23.16 -1.96 0.42
CA THR A 150 -23.16 -2.58 1.76
C THR A 150 -22.37 -3.89 1.79
N SER A 151 -22.26 -4.57 0.64
CA SER A 151 -21.51 -5.82 0.53
C SER A 151 -21.07 -6.12 -0.90
N ILE A 152 -19.99 -6.88 -1.05
CA ILE A 152 -19.53 -7.45 -2.33
C ILE A 152 -19.29 -8.94 -2.09
N ASP A 153 -19.91 -9.80 -2.89
CA ASP A 153 -19.84 -11.27 -2.81
C ASP A 153 -20.10 -11.83 -1.40
N GLY A 154 -21.07 -11.22 -0.72
CA GLY A 154 -21.47 -11.58 0.64
C GLY A 154 -20.56 -11.06 1.76
N ALA A 155 -19.41 -10.43 1.43
CA ALA A 155 -18.56 -9.76 2.40
C ALA A 155 -19.03 -8.32 2.63
N ALA A 156 -19.19 -7.91 3.90
CA ALA A 156 -19.54 -6.54 4.25
C ALA A 156 -18.48 -5.53 3.77
N VAL A 157 -18.93 -4.32 3.47
CA VAL A 157 -18.09 -3.22 2.99
C VAL A 157 -18.48 -1.96 3.74
N ASP A 158 -17.53 -1.43 4.51
CA ASP A 158 -17.75 -0.27 5.38
C ASP A 158 -17.18 1.03 4.80
N SER A 159 -16.32 0.94 3.80
CA SER A 159 -15.69 2.11 3.19
C SER A 159 -15.53 2.01 1.67
N TRP A 160 -15.42 3.18 1.04
CA TRP A 160 -15.19 3.32 -0.39
C TRP A 160 -13.90 2.66 -0.84
N SER A 161 -12.82 2.83 -0.06
CA SER A 161 -11.54 2.20 -0.38
C SER A 161 -11.62 0.67 -0.36
N ASP A 162 -12.37 0.08 0.59
CA ASP A 162 -12.57 -1.37 0.64
C ASP A 162 -13.44 -1.86 -0.52
N ALA A 163 -14.47 -1.09 -0.90
CA ALA A 163 -15.31 -1.36 -2.06
C ALA A 163 -14.49 -1.41 -3.36
N LEU A 164 -13.71 -0.35 -3.62
CA LEU A 164 -12.88 -0.26 -4.82
C LEU A 164 -11.80 -1.34 -4.88
N GLN A 165 -11.20 -1.69 -3.74
CA GLN A 165 -10.21 -2.76 -3.69
C GLN A 165 -10.81 -4.10 -4.12
N LYS A 166 -11.97 -4.48 -3.56
CA LYS A 166 -12.65 -5.75 -3.86
C LYS A 166 -13.12 -5.79 -5.33
N LEU A 167 -13.82 -4.74 -5.78
CA LEU A 167 -14.29 -4.67 -7.18
C LEU A 167 -13.14 -4.63 -8.18
N GLY A 168 -12.01 -4.00 -7.82
CA GLY A 168 -10.81 -4.00 -8.66
C GLY A 168 -10.23 -5.40 -8.85
N GLU A 169 -10.19 -6.22 -7.79
CA GLU A 169 -9.74 -7.61 -7.87
C GLU A 169 -10.63 -8.43 -8.82
N ASP A 170 -11.95 -8.31 -8.68
CA ASP A 170 -12.90 -9.02 -9.54
C ASP A 170 -12.83 -8.55 -11.00
N ALA A 171 -12.64 -7.25 -11.21
CA ALA A 171 -12.49 -6.65 -12.53
C ALA A 171 -11.22 -7.14 -13.26
N VAL A 172 -10.08 -7.24 -12.55
CA VAL A 172 -8.84 -7.85 -13.08
C VAL A 172 -9.07 -9.33 -13.41
N GLY A 173 -9.74 -10.05 -12.52
CA GLY A 173 -10.05 -11.47 -12.71
C GLY A 173 -11.11 -11.78 -13.76
N ARG A 174 -11.84 -10.75 -14.23
CA ARG A 174 -13.06 -10.84 -15.05
C ARG A 174 -14.12 -11.73 -14.39
N PHE A 175 -14.24 -11.63 -13.06
CA PHE A 175 -15.24 -12.33 -12.27
C PHE A 175 -16.45 -11.43 -12.04
N ASP A 176 -17.66 -11.91 -12.28
CA ASP A 176 -18.84 -11.11 -11.97
C ASP A 176 -18.96 -10.90 -10.46
N ALA A 177 -19.23 -9.66 -10.05
CA ALA A 177 -19.34 -9.30 -8.63
C ALA A 177 -20.80 -9.07 -8.24
N VAL A 178 -21.24 -9.70 -7.15
CA VAL A 178 -22.58 -9.54 -6.59
C VAL A 178 -22.54 -8.47 -5.50
N VAL A 179 -23.07 -7.29 -5.82
CA VAL A 179 -23.03 -6.11 -4.97
C VAL A 179 -24.37 -5.90 -4.27
N GLY A 180 -24.34 -5.94 -2.94
CA GLY A 180 -25.46 -5.49 -2.11
C GLY A 180 -25.43 -3.98 -1.98
N VAL A 181 -26.58 -3.32 -2.18
CA VAL A 181 -26.74 -1.87 -2.06
C VAL A 181 -27.97 -1.52 -1.23
N THR A 182 -27.88 -0.43 -0.48
CA THR A 182 -29.04 0.31 0.01
C THR A 182 -29.26 1.48 -0.93
N THR A 183 -30.40 1.53 -1.62
CA THR A 183 -30.73 2.61 -2.54
C THR A 183 -30.99 3.93 -1.81
N ALA A 184 -31.01 5.05 -2.54
CA ALA A 184 -31.23 6.38 -1.96
C ALA A 184 -32.56 6.52 -1.19
N ASP A 185 -33.59 5.74 -1.55
CA ASP A 185 -34.88 5.64 -0.85
C ASP A 185 -34.89 4.63 0.31
N GLY A 186 -33.74 4.03 0.63
CA GLY A 186 -33.55 3.13 1.77
C GLY A 186 -33.89 1.67 1.53
N ALA A 187 -34.25 1.27 0.30
CA ALA A 187 -34.53 -0.11 -0.04
C ALA A 187 -33.22 -0.92 -0.20
N MET A 188 -33.22 -2.16 0.27
CA MET A 188 -32.11 -3.07 0.00
C MET A 188 -32.28 -3.70 -1.38
N ALA A 189 -31.21 -3.73 -2.15
CA ALA A 189 -31.20 -4.35 -3.46
C ALA A 189 -29.85 -5.03 -3.75
N THR A 190 -29.84 -5.88 -4.77
CA THR A 190 -28.62 -6.51 -5.28
C THR A 190 -28.40 -6.08 -6.73
N ARG A 191 -27.14 -5.86 -7.09
CA ARG A 191 -26.65 -5.48 -8.42
C ARG A 191 -25.56 -6.46 -8.80
N THR A 192 -25.58 -6.96 -10.03
CA THR A 192 -24.52 -7.86 -10.52
C THR A 192 -23.68 -7.08 -11.53
N LEU A 193 -22.42 -6.82 -11.18
CA LEU A 193 -21.45 -6.19 -12.08
C LEU A 193 -20.85 -7.28 -12.96
N ALA A 194 -21.24 -7.29 -14.24
CA ALA A 194 -20.87 -8.33 -15.19
C ALA A 194 -19.46 -8.12 -15.76
N PHE A 195 -18.43 -8.17 -14.92
CA PHE A 195 -17.04 -7.99 -15.35
C PHE A 195 -16.56 -9.05 -16.35
N SER A 196 -17.17 -10.23 -16.35
CA SER A 196 -16.91 -11.28 -17.34
C SER A 196 -17.36 -10.91 -18.76
N ALA A 197 -18.30 -9.97 -18.89
CA ALA A 197 -18.83 -9.49 -20.17
C ALA A 197 -18.05 -8.29 -20.71
N MET A 198 -17.08 -7.74 -19.97
CA MET A 198 -16.29 -6.60 -20.43
C MET A 198 -15.46 -6.97 -21.68
N PRO A 199 -15.34 -6.05 -22.66
CA PRO A 199 -14.50 -6.28 -23.82
C PRO A 199 -13.06 -6.57 -23.44
N GLY A 200 -12.44 -7.58 -24.07
CA GLY A 200 -11.04 -7.93 -23.84
C GLY A 200 -10.03 -6.83 -24.24
N SER A 201 -10.49 -5.80 -24.97
CA SER A 201 -9.70 -4.60 -25.30
C SER A 201 -9.55 -3.62 -24.15
N VAL A 202 -10.36 -3.74 -23.09
CA VAL A 202 -10.22 -2.90 -21.89
C VAL A 202 -8.97 -3.33 -21.14
N GLY A 203 -7.93 -2.51 -21.20
CA GLY A 203 -6.69 -2.71 -20.46
C GLY A 203 -6.88 -2.55 -18.96
N GLU A 204 -5.92 -3.04 -18.18
CA GLU A 204 -5.97 -2.98 -16.71
C GLU A 204 -5.91 -1.54 -16.17
N ASP A 205 -5.23 -0.66 -16.89
CA ASP A 205 -5.19 0.79 -16.65
C ASP A 205 -6.57 1.46 -16.76
N GLN A 206 -7.47 0.88 -17.55
CA GLN A 206 -8.83 1.40 -17.79
C GLN A 206 -9.89 0.73 -16.92
N LEU A 207 -9.54 -0.25 -16.08
CA LEU A 207 -10.52 -1.03 -15.32
C LEU A 207 -11.33 -0.16 -14.37
N PHE A 208 -10.71 0.80 -13.68
CA PHE A 208 -11.46 1.69 -12.77
C PHE A 208 -12.50 2.55 -13.50
N ASP A 209 -12.15 3.07 -14.69
CA ASP A 209 -13.09 3.80 -15.54
C ASP A 209 -14.18 2.89 -16.11
N ALA A 210 -13.83 1.64 -16.46
CA ALA A 210 -14.76 0.65 -16.99
C ALA A 210 -15.76 0.13 -15.93
N ILE A 211 -15.31 -0.05 -14.68
CA ILE A 211 -16.20 -0.29 -13.53
C ILE A 211 -17.22 0.84 -13.45
N GLY A 212 -16.76 2.08 -13.62
CA GLY A 212 -17.62 3.27 -13.73
C GLY A 212 -18.25 3.68 -12.40
N LEU A 213 -17.58 3.39 -11.29
CA LEU A 213 -17.97 3.85 -9.96
C LEU A 213 -17.19 5.09 -9.58
N ARG A 214 -17.91 6.12 -9.12
CA ARG A 214 -17.33 7.35 -8.59
C ARG A 214 -17.88 7.59 -7.20
N LEU A 215 -17.02 8.08 -6.31
CA LEU A 215 -17.42 8.45 -4.97
C LEU A 215 -18.31 9.68 -5.07
N GLN A 216 -19.49 9.62 -4.43
CA GLN A 216 -20.37 10.78 -4.37
C GLN A 216 -19.64 11.98 -3.76
N PRO A 217 -19.59 13.13 -4.47
CA PRO A 217 -19.04 14.36 -3.91
C PRO A 217 -19.72 14.64 -2.57
N ARG A 218 -18.93 14.79 -1.52
CA ARG A 218 -19.46 15.23 -0.24
C ARG A 218 -19.76 16.71 -0.32
N ASP A 219 -20.88 17.08 0.31
CA ASP A 219 -21.26 18.45 0.54
C ASP A 219 -20.29 19.05 1.59
N ARG A 220 -19.05 19.24 1.14
CA ARG A 220 -18.00 19.90 1.89
C ARG A 220 -18.39 21.35 1.93
N GLU A 221 -18.48 21.93 3.13
CA GLU A 221 -18.70 23.36 3.23
C GLU A 221 -17.63 24.11 2.41
N PRO A 222 -17.95 25.25 1.78
CA PRO A 222 -17.02 26.00 0.95
C PRO A 222 -16.00 26.77 1.82
N VAL A 223 -15.41 26.10 2.82
CA VAL A 223 -14.42 26.61 3.75
C VAL A 223 -13.05 26.09 3.36
N ILE A 224 -12.08 26.99 3.33
CA ILE A 224 -10.69 26.69 3.03
C ILE A 224 -10.07 25.92 4.21
N GLY A 225 -9.72 24.66 4.00
CA GLY A 225 -9.00 23.84 4.97
C GLY A 225 -7.48 23.88 4.80
N ARG A 226 -7.00 24.17 3.58
CA ARG A 226 -5.58 24.29 3.26
C ARG A 226 -5.33 25.38 2.22
N VAL A 227 -4.21 26.08 2.35
CA VAL A 227 -3.71 27.02 1.34
C VAL A 227 -2.28 26.59 0.97
N GLY A 228 -2.03 26.37 -0.32
CA GLY A 228 -0.71 25.96 -0.82
C GLY A 228 0.31 27.10 -0.77
N ASP A 229 1.53 26.81 -0.33
CA ASP A 229 2.63 27.78 -0.36
C ASP A 229 3.01 28.12 -1.81
N GLY A 230 3.28 29.40 -2.07
CA GLY A 230 3.62 29.90 -3.42
C GLY A 230 2.47 29.88 -4.43
N MET A 231 1.24 29.57 -3.99
CA MET A 231 0.05 29.54 -4.86
C MET A 231 -0.72 30.88 -4.87
N PRO A 232 -1.52 31.14 -5.92
CA PRO A 232 -2.29 32.39 -6.04
C PRO A 232 -3.14 32.73 -4.82
N ALA A 233 -3.81 31.74 -4.21
CA ALA A 233 -4.62 31.94 -3.03
C ALA A 233 -3.82 32.50 -1.85
N LYS A 234 -2.60 31.99 -1.62
CA LYS A 234 -1.72 32.48 -0.55
C LYS A 234 -1.26 33.91 -0.83
N ALA A 235 -0.87 34.20 -2.06
CA ALA A 235 -0.44 35.53 -2.49
C ALA A 235 -1.58 36.57 -2.37
N ALA A 236 -2.81 36.15 -2.62
CA ALA A 236 -4.01 36.96 -2.46
C ALA A 236 -4.51 37.10 -1.01
N GLY A 237 -3.81 36.50 -0.04
CA GLY A 237 -4.13 36.61 1.38
C GLY A 237 -5.29 35.73 1.85
N LEU A 238 -5.68 34.70 1.09
CA LEU A 238 -6.62 33.69 1.57
C LEU A 238 -6.00 32.86 2.70
N GLU A 239 -6.81 32.56 3.70
CA GLU A 239 -6.41 31.88 4.92
C GLU A 239 -7.28 30.65 5.18
N VAL A 240 -6.75 29.72 5.96
CA VAL A 240 -7.52 28.57 6.46
C VAL A 240 -8.65 29.10 7.34
N GLY A 241 -9.88 28.63 7.10
CA GLY A 241 -11.10 29.08 7.75
C GLY A 241 -11.92 30.09 6.96
N ASP A 242 -11.40 30.66 5.87
CA ASP A 242 -12.19 31.52 4.99
C ASP A 242 -13.29 30.70 4.30
N ARG A 243 -14.53 31.19 4.33
CA ARG A 243 -15.65 30.60 3.57
C ARG A 243 -15.83 31.34 2.25
N ILE A 244 -15.70 30.67 1.12
CA ILE A 244 -15.96 31.23 -0.20
C ILE A 244 -17.48 31.24 -0.44
N LEU A 245 -18.02 32.42 -0.68
CA LEU A 245 -19.45 32.64 -0.93
C LEU A 245 -19.73 32.76 -2.43
N ARG A 246 -18.86 33.43 -3.19
CA ARG A 246 -19.02 33.64 -4.63
C ARG A 246 -17.69 33.60 -5.38
N ILE A 247 -17.74 33.16 -6.64
CA ILE A 247 -16.63 33.26 -7.60
C ILE A 247 -17.18 33.84 -8.90
N ASN A 248 -16.62 34.97 -9.36
CA ASN A 248 -17.07 35.71 -10.54
C ASN A 248 -18.58 35.96 -10.57
N GLY A 249 -19.16 36.23 -9.40
CA GLY A 249 -20.59 36.47 -9.25
C GLY A 249 -21.46 35.22 -9.25
N ARG A 250 -20.92 33.99 -9.36
CA ARG A 250 -21.68 32.75 -9.11
C ARG A 250 -21.65 32.40 -7.62
N ASP A 251 -22.80 32.06 -7.05
CA ASP A 251 -22.90 31.62 -5.66
C ASP A 251 -22.30 30.21 -5.48
N ILE A 252 -21.60 30.01 -4.37
CA ILE A 252 -20.93 28.77 -4.00
C ILE A 252 -21.66 28.16 -2.81
N ALA A 253 -22.22 26.97 -2.99
CA ALA A 253 -22.91 26.22 -1.94
C ALA A 253 -21.97 25.20 -1.28
N SER A 254 -21.07 24.61 -2.07
CA SER A 254 -20.16 23.56 -1.63
C SER A 254 -18.72 23.80 -2.10
N PHE A 255 -17.75 23.11 -1.49
CA PHE A 255 -16.37 23.13 -1.97
C PHE A 255 -16.22 22.46 -3.35
N ALA A 256 -17.10 21.52 -3.70
CA ALA A 256 -17.10 20.89 -5.03
C ALA A 256 -17.46 21.90 -6.15
N ASP A 257 -18.30 22.89 -5.83
CA ASP A 257 -18.61 23.99 -6.76
C ASP A 257 -17.34 24.77 -7.09
N ILE A 258 -16.46 24.98 -6.11
CA ILE A 258 -15.18 25.68 -6.30
C ILE A 258 -14.26 24.90 -7.23
N GLU A 259 -14.16 23.58 -7.02
CA GLU A 259 -13.34 22.68 -7.85
C GLU A 259 -13.83 22.62 -9.30
N THR A 260 -15.12 22.91 -9.54
CA THR A 260 -15.73 22.96 -10.87
C THR A 260 -15.64 24.35 -11.50
N ILE A 261 -16.02 25.39 -10.76
CA ILE A 261 -16.16 26.77 -11.26
C ILE A 261 -14.80 27.42 -11.49
N VAL A 262 -13.79 27.17 -10.65
CA VAL A 262 -12.47 27.78 -10.80
C VAL A 262 -11.84 27.43 -12.16
N PRO A 263 -11.73 26.14 -12.56
CA PRO A 263 -11.22 25.80 -13.89
C PRO A 263 -12.07 26.37 -15.03
N GLU A 264 -13.40 26.33 -14.92
CA GLU A 264 -14.32 26.82 -15.95
C GLU A 264 -14.20 28.33 -16.21
N GLU A 265 -14.12 29.12 -15.14
CA GLU A 265 -14.05 30.58 -15.23
C GLU A 265 -12.64 31.05 -15.57
N ALA A 266 -11.61 30.44 -14.96
CA ALA A 266 -10.22 30.78 -15.24
C ALA A 266 -9.79 30.47 -16.69
N ALA A 267 -10.45 29.49 -17.33
CA ALA A 267 -10.26 29.21 -18.75
C ALA A 267 -10.74 30.35 -19.68
N LYS A 268 -11.65 31.22 -19.19
CA LYS A 268 -12.12 32.39 -19.93
C LYS A 268 -11.29 33.62 -19.61
N ASP A 269 -11.06 33.85 -18.31
CA ASP A 269 -10.24 34.92 -17.77
C ASP A 269 -9.52 34.40 -16.52
N PRO A 270 -8.18 34.32 -16.51
CA PRO A 270 -7.43 33.88 -15.34
C PRO A 270 -7.67 34.71 -14.09
N GLU A 271 -8.12 35.97 -14.22
CA GLU A 271 -8.48 36.83 -13.09
C GLU A 271 -9.83 36.42 -12.51
N LEU A 272 -9.83 36.00 -11.25
CA LEU A 272 -11.02 35.61 -10.51
C LEU A 272 -11.31 36.61 -9.40
N SER A 273 -12.59 36.98 -9.26
CA SER A 273 -13.11 37.77 -8.16
C SER A 273 -13.89 36.86 -7.20
N LEU A 274 -13.39 36.73 -5.98
CA LEU A 274 -13.96 35.91 -4.93
C LEU A 274 -14.62 36.80 -3.87
N VAL A 275 -15.83 36.44 -3.44
CA VAL A 275 -16.43 36.97 -2.21
C VAL A 275 -16.24 35.91 -1.14
N ILE A 276 -15.54 36.25 -0.07
CA ILE A 276 -15.30 35.34 1.06
C ILE A 276 -15.92 35.89 2.34
N ARG A 277 -16.10 35.02 3.34
CA ARG A 277 -16.42 35.36 4.71
C ARG A 277 -15.30 34.89 5.63
N ARG A 278 -14.74 35.82 6.42
CA ARG A 278 -13.74 35.56 7.45
C ARG A 278 -14.32 36.00 8.79
N GLY A 279 -14.69 35.03 9.64
CA GLY A 279 -15.50 35.32 10.83
C GLY A 279 -16.88 35.86 10.42
N ASP A 280 -17.23 37.05 10.88
CA ASP A 280 -18.50 37.73 10.55
C ASP A 280 -18.38 38.73 9.37
N GLU A 281 -17.16 38.99 8.88
CA GLU A 281 -16.91 39.97 7.81
C GLU A 281 -16.91 39.32 6.42
N GLN A 282 -17.51 40.00 5.44
CA GLN A 282 -17.35 39.64 4.02
C GLN A 282 -16.22 40.47 3.39
N ARG A 283 -15.43 39.83 2.52
CA ARG A 283 -14.30 40.45 1.83
C ARG A 283 -14.29 40.06 0.35
N ASP A 284 -13.96 41.02 -0.50
CA ASP A 284 -13.70 40.79 -1.92
C ASP A 284 -12.20 40.58 -2.12
N ILE A 285 -11.84 39.43 -2.71
CA ILE A 285 -10.46 39.06 -3.03
C ILE A 285 -10.36 38.87 -4.54
N ARG A 286 -9.32 39.44 -5.15
CA ARG A 286 -8.99 39.20 -6.56
C ARG A 286 -7.68 38.45 -6.65
N LEU A 287 -7.63 37.46 -7.53
CA LEU A 287 -6.43 36.66 -7.76
C LEU A 287 -6.41 36.10 -9.17
N ALA A 288 -5.20 35.90 -9.71
CA ALA A 288 -4.97 35.23 -10.98
C ALA A 288 -4.78 33.72 -10.75
N ALA A 289 -5.67 32.88 -11.30
CA ALA A 289 -5.46 31.43 -11.30
C ALA A 289 -4.22 31.07 -12.13
N THR A 290 -3.52 30.01 -11.73
CA THR A 290 -2.33 29.51 -12.44
C THR A 290 -2.60 28.15 -13.06
N GLU A 291 -1.93 27.84 -14.18
CA GLU A 291 -2.01 26.50 -14.78
C GLU A 291 -1.16 25.50 -13.97
N THR A 292 -1.71 24.31 -13.77
CA THR A 292 -0.99 23.14 -13.24
C THR A 292 -1.34 21.93 -14.10
N ALA A 293 -0.37 21.01 -14.24
CA ALA A 293 -0.63 19.72 -14.85
C ALA A 293 -1.50 18.88 -13.91
N GLY A 294 -2.68 18.48 -14.37
CA GLY A 294 -3.51 17.49 -13.70
C GLY A 294 -2.87 16.11 -13.70
N ALA A 295 -3.36 15.22 -12.83
CA ALA A 295 -2.90 13.82 -12.77
C ALA A 295 -3.13 13.04 -14.08
N ASP A 296 -4.01 13.55 -14.95
CA ASP A 296 -4.33 13.06 -16.31
C ASP A 296 -3.44 13.71 -17.40
N GLY A 297 -2.41 14.45 -17.02
CA GLY A 297 -1.53 15.20 -17.93
C GLY A 297 -2.18 16.43 -18.56
N LYS A 298 -3.46 16.70 -18.31
CA LYS A 298 -4.16 17.87 -18.85
C LYS A 298 -3.90 19.10 -17.99
N LYS A 299 -3.65 20.24 -18.64
CA LYS A 299 -3.55 21.52 -17.94
C LYS A 299 -4.89 21.90 -17.33
N ARG A 300 -4.91 22.26 -16.05
CA ARG A 300 -6.07 22.81 -15.34
C ARG A 300 -5.66 24.07 -14.59
N TYR A 301 -6.56 25.06 -14.58
CA TYR A 301 -6.38 26.24 -13.76
C TYR A 301 -6.68 25.92 -12.30
N VAL A 302 -5.80 26.37 -11.41
CA VAL A 302 -5.92 26.19 -9.97
C VAL A 302 -5.57 27.48 -9.24
N ILE A 303 -6.16 27.65 -8.06
CA ILE A 303 -5.85 28.77 -7.16
C ILE A 303 -5.07 28.31 -5.93
N GLY A 304 -4.92 26.99 -5.74
CA GLY A 304 -4.08 26.39 -4.69
C GLY A 304 -4.72 26.35 -3.30
N ILE A 305 -6.03 26.10 -3.22
CA ILE A 305 -6.75 25.85 -1.97
C ILE A 305 -7.21 24.39 -1.90
N GLY A 306 -7.42 23.88 -0.69
CA GLY A 306 -8.04 22.58 -0.42
C GLY A 306 -9.10 22.72 0.67
N SER A 307 -10.09 21.83 0.65
CA SER A 307 -11.12 21.75 1.69
C SER A 307 -10.56 21.13 2.97
N THR A 308 -11.33 21.21 4.05
CA THR A 308 -11.13 20.35 5.21
C THR A 308 -11.56 18.93 4.84
N ASP A 309 -10.77 17.92 5.18
CA ASP A 309 -11.10 16.53 4.86
C ASP A 309 -12.33 16.05 5.66
N ALA A 310 -13.51 16.15 5.05
CA ALA A 310 -14.75 15.61 5.61
C ALA A 310 -14.86 14.11 5.33
N HIS A 311 -14.17 13.30 6.14
CA HIS A 311 -14.32 11.86 6.13
C HIS A 311 -15.58 11.47 6.92
N ASP A 312 -16.49 10.73 6.30
CA ASP A 312 -17.75 10.27 6.91
C ASP A 312 -17.75 8.78 7.25
N ALA A 313 -16.64 8.08 6.97
CA ALA A 313 -16.36 6.77 7.53
C ALA A 313 -15.08 6.84 8.39
N LEU A 314 -15.15 6.26 9.58
CA LEU A 314 -13.99 6.11 10.44
C LEU A 314 -13.90 4.64 10.86
N GLN A 315 -12.89 3.95 10.35
CA GLN A 315 -12.62 2.57 10.74
C GLN A 315 -11.85 2.58 12.07
N GLN A 316 -12.58 2.75 13.17
CA GLN A 316 -12.02 2.79 14.52
C GLN A 316 -12.72 1.82 15.46
N TYR A 317 -11.91 1.09 16.23
CA TYR A 317 -12.37 0.14 17.24
C TYR A 317 -11.58 0.34 18.53
N GLY A 318 -12.17 -0.01 19.67
CA GLY A 318 -11.43 -0.07 20.94
C GLY A 318 -10.28 -1.08 20.87
N PRO A 319 -9.20 -0.94 21.67
CA PRO A 319 -8.00 -1.78 21.57
C PRO A 319 -8.24 -3.29 21.57
N LEU A 320 -9.19 -3.77 22.38
CA LEU A 320 -9.54 -5.20 22.43
C LEU A 320 -10.45 -5.61 21.27
N ALA A 321 -11.37 -4.74 20.85
CA ALA A 321 -12.28 -4.99 19.73
C ALA A 321 -11.56 -4.96 18.37
N ALA A 322 -10.45 -4.21 18.26
CA ALA A 322 -9.62 -4.13 17.07
C ALA A 322 -8.87 -5.43 16.76
N ILE A 323 -8.65 -6.31 17.74
CA ILE A 323 -7.91 -7.56 17.56
C ILE A 323 -8.57 -8.48 16.52
N PRO A 324 -9.84 -8.91 16.69
CA PRO A 324 -10.49 -9.75 15.67
C PRO A 324 -10.60 -9.05 14.31
N GLN A 325 -10.76 -7.72 14.28
CA GLN A 325 -10.81 -6.95 13.04
C GLN A 325 -9.47 -6.97 12.29
N ALA A 326 -8.35 -6.87 13.01
CA ALA A 326 -7.02 -6.96 12.42
C ALA A 326 -6.74 -8.34 11.82
N PHE A 327 -7.14 -9.42 12.51
CA PHE A 327 -7.06 -10.78 11.96
C PHE A 327 -7.95 -10.96 10.73
N ALA A 328 -9.20 -10.49 10.78
CA ALA A 328 -10.12 -10.55 9.64
C ALA A 328 -9.56 -9.80 8.43
N LYS A 329 -9.10 -8.55 8.62
CA LYS A 329 -8.49 -7.76 7.55
C LYS A 329 -7.22 -8.42 7.01
N THR A 330 -6.37 -8.98 7.88
CA THR A 330 -5.17 -9.71 7.46
C THR A 330 -5.53 -10.91 6.59
N TRP A 331 -6.56 -11.67 6.97
CA TRP A 331 -7.06 -12.80 6.20
C TRP A 331 -7.63 -12.37 4.84
N ASP A 332 -8.41 -11.30 4.80
CA ASP A 332 -8.97 -10.77 3.56
C ASP A 332 -7.87 -10.31 2.60
N VAL A 333 -6.91 -9.52 3.07
CA VAL A 333 -5.78 -9.08 2.23
C VAL A 333 -4.90 -10.27 1.82
N THR A 334 -4.78 -11.31 2.66
CA THR A 334 -4.05 -12.54 2.30
C THR A 334 -4.74 -13.28 1.15
N LYS A 335 -6.07 -13.48 1.23
CA LYS A 335 -6.85 -14.09 0.15
C LYS A 335 -6.71 -13.29 -1.14
N SER A 336 -6.90 -11.98 -1.10
CA SER A 336 -6.75 -11.10 -2.27
C SER A 336 -5.35 -11.17 -2.87
N SER A 337 -4.31 -11.16 -2.02
CA SER A 337 -2.92 -11.22 -2.47
C SER A 337 -2.60 -12.56 -3.15
N LEU A 338 -3.06 -13.69 -2.58
CA LEU A 338 -2.91 -15.01 -3.19
C LEU A 338 -3.76 -15.16 -4.47
N GLY A 339 -4.94 -14.56 -4.50
CA GLY A 339 -5.80 -14.47 -5.69
C GLY A 339 -5.10 -13.75 -6.83
N MET A 340 -4.55 -12.57 -6.56
CA MET A 340 -3.75 -11.79 -7.50
C MET A 340 -2.52 -12.57 -8.00
N LEU A 341 -1.76 -13.22 -7.11
CA LEU A 341 -0.62 -14.05 -7.51
C LEU A 341 -1.05 -15.22 -8.40
N LYS A 342 -2.17 -15.88 -8.08
CA LYS A 342 -2.73 -16.95 -8.92
C LYS A 342 -3.11 -16.43 -10.30
N MET A 343 -3.74 -15.26 -10.39
CA MET A 343 -4.13 -14.65 -11.66
C MET A 343 -2.91 -14.27 -12.51
N LEU A 344 -1.84 -13.79 -11.89
CA LEU A 344 -0.57 -13.52 -12.57
C LEU A 344 0.06 -14.81 -13.14
N VAL A 345 0.09 -15.89 -12.36
CA VAL A 345 0.67 -17.18 -12.81
C VAL A 345 -0.16 -17.82 -13.94
N VAL A 346 -1.48 -17.68 -13.92
CA VAL A 346 -2.38 -18.20 -14.97
C VAL A 346 -2.44 -17.28 -16.20
N GLY A 347 -1.83 -16.09 -16.14
CA GLY A 347 -1.81 -15.12 -17.24
C GLY A 347 -3.11 -14.31 -17.41
N ARG A 348 -3.92 -14.21 -16.34
CA ARG A 348 -5.12 -13.34 -16.31
C ARG A 348 -4.83 -11.92 -15.86
N ALA A 349 -3.79 -11.72 -15.05
CA ALA A 349 -3.32 -10.41 -14.61
C ALA A 349 -1.99 -10.07 -15.30
N SER A 350 -1.79 -8.81 -15.69
CA SER A 350 -0.56 -8.34 -16.32
C SER A 350 0.61 -8.26 -15.34
N LEU A 351 1.81 -8.57 -15.83
CA LEU A 351 3.07 -8.32 -15.11
C LEU A 351 3.35 -6.82 -14.98
N GLU A 352 2.66 -5.98 -15.73
CA GLU A 352 2.72 -4.51 -15.63
C GLU A 352 2.21 -3.99 -14.29
N ASN A 353 1.35 -4.73 -13.60
CA ASN A 353 0.85 -4.38 -12.27
C ASN A 353 1.82 -4.64 -11.13
N LEU A 354 2.95 -5.31 -11.40
CA LEU A 354 3.95 -5.52 -10.38
C LEU A 354 4.59 -4.18 -10.01
N SER A 355 4.31 -3.73 -8.78
CA SER A 355 4.82 -2.45 -8.28
C SER A 355 6.33 -2.53 -8.08
N GLY A 356 7.08 -1.66 -8.77
CA GLY A 356 8.51 -1.52 -8.56
C GLY A 356 8.85 -0.60 -7.38
N PRO A 357 10.16 -0.39 -7.11
CA PRO A 357 10.63 0.41 -5.99
C PRO A 357 10.18 1.88 -6.03
N ILE A 358 10.01 2.46 -7.23
CA ILE A 358 9.60 3.87 -7.39
C ILE A 358 8.13 4.01 -7.03
N THR A 359 7.30 3.10 -7.54
CA THR A 359 5.87 3.07 -7.21
C THR A 359 5.67 2.89 -5.70
N ILE A 360 6.38 1.94 -5.08
CA ILE A 360 6.34 1.74 -3.62
C ILE A 360 6.77 3.01 -2.86
N ALA A 361 7.81 3.71 -3.31
CA ALA A 361 8.27 4.94 -2.67
C ALA A 361 7.22 6.06 -2.70
N ARG A 362 6.55 6.24 -3.85
CA ARG A 362 5.49 7.24 -4.02
C ARG A 362 4.27 6.90 -3.15
N PHE A 363 3.87 5.62 -3.12
CA PHE A 363 2.77 5.17 -2.26
C PHE A 363 3.11 5.32 -0.77
N ALA A 364 4.35 5.05 -0.37
CA ALA A 364 4.82 5.26 1.01
C ALA A 364 4.69 6.73 1.43
N ASN A 365 5.19 7.64 0.59
CA ASN A 365 5.11 9.07 0.86
C ASN A 365 3.68 9.61 0.81
N GLY A 366 2.86 9.19 -0.17
CA GLY A 366 1.44 9.56 -0.24
C GLY A 366 0.67 9.10 0.99
N SER A 367 0.86 7.85 1.42
CA SER A 367 0.21 7.30 2.62
C SER A 367 0.64 8.03 3.90
N ALA A 368 1.91 8.42 4.01
CA ALA A 368 2.40 9.21 5.14
C ALA A 368 1.82 10.63 5.16
N GLN A 369 1.60 11.25 4.00
CA GLN A 369 0.96 12.56 3.90
C GLN A 369 -0.53 12.53 4.27
N LEU A 370 -1.21 11.40 4.04
CA LEU A 370 -2.59 11.16 4.50
C LEU A 370 -2.70 10.88 6.01
N GLY A 371 -1.56 10.70 6.69
CA GLY A 371 -1.47 10.53 8.14
C GLY A 371 -1.14 9.12 8.58
N LEU A 372 -0.96 8.97 9.90
CA LEU A 372 -0.48 7.73 10.50
C LEU A 372 -1.34 6.48 10.19
N PRO A 373 -2.69 6.52 10.24
CA PRO A 373 -3.51 5.34 9.93
C PRO A 373 -3.31 4.82 8.50
N TRP A 374 -3.20 5.73 7.53
CA TRP A 374 -2.94 5.36 6.12
C TRP A 374 -1.55 4.78 5.93
N PHE A 375 -0.54 5.34 6.61
CA PHE A 375 0.81 4.79 6.60
C PHE A 375 0.89 3.41 7.27
N LEU A 376 0.18 3.18 8.37
CA LEU A 376 0.08 1.86 9.02
C LEU A 376 -0.60 0.83 8.12
N ASN A 377 -1.68 1.21 7.43
CA ASN A 377 -2.32 0.36 6.42
C ASN A 377 -1.33 -0.05 5.32
N PHE A 378 -0.57 0.92 4.80
CA PHE A 378 0.46 0.67 3.78
C PHE A 378 1.55 -0.28 4.30
N LEU A 379 2.10 -0.02 5.50
CA LEU A 379 3.09 -0.88 6.13
C LEU A 379 2.58 -2.31 6.31
N ALA A 380 1.31 -2.48 6.72
CA ALA A 380 0.70 -3.80 6.88
C ALA A 380 0.61 -4.56 5.54
N ILE A 381 0.13 -3.90 4.47
CA ILE A 381 0.02 -4.51 3.14
C ILE A 381 1.40 -4.92 2.60
N ILE A 382 2.41 -4.05 2.70
CA ILE A 382 3.76 -4.38 2.22
C ILE A 382 4.39 -5.48 3.09
N SER A 383 4.19 -5.46 4.41
CA SER A 383 4.69 -6.50 5.31
C SER A 383 4.10 -7.88 4.95
N LEU A 384 2.78 -7.93 4.70
CA LEU A 384 2.11 -9.15 4.29
C LEU A 384 2.61 -9.64 2.93
N SER A 385 2.78 -8.73 1.97
CA SER A 385 3.32 -9.05 0.65
C SER A 385 4.72 -9.65 0.76
N LEU A 386 5.61 -9.06 1.58
CA LEU A 386 6.94 -9.61 1.85
C LEU A 386 6.86 -10.99 2.52
N ALA A 387 5.94 -11.20 3.47
CA ALA A 387 5.74 -12.51 4.09
C ALA A 387 5.33 -13.58 3.05
N ILE A 388 4.36 -13.26 2.19
CA ILE A 388 3.85 -14.18 1.16
C ILE A 388 4.96 -14.48 0.14
N ILE A 389 5.62 -13.46 -0.39
CA ILE A 389 6.68 -13.62 -1.39
C ILE A 389 7.85 -14.43 -0.81
N ASN A 390 8.30 -14.13 0.42
CA ASN A 390 9.39 -14.87 1.04
C ASN A 390 9.01 -16.31 1.39
N LEU A 391 7.72 -16.66 1.48
CA LEU A 391 7.27 -18.03 1.68
C LEU A 391 7.16 -18.82 0.35
N LEU A 392 7.23 -18.15 -0.81
CA LEU A 392 7.21 -18.84 -2.10
C LEU A 392 8.42 -19.79 -2.23
N PRO A 393 8.26 -20.94 -2.92
CA PRO A 393 9.30 -21.94 -3.12
C PRO A 393 10.33 -21.50 -4.17
N ILE A 394 10.84 -20.28 -4.04
CA ILE A 394 11.82 -19.67 -4.93
C ILE A 394 13.20 -19.80 -4.28
N PRO A 395 14.16 -20.50 -4.90
CA PRO A 395 15.52 -20.58 -4.38
C PRO A 395 16.12 -19.17 -4.23
N ILE A 396 16.70 -18.87 -3.06
CA ILE A 396 17.16 -17.55 -2.54
C ILE A 396 16.25 -16.97 -1.46
N LEU A 397 14.94 -17.22 -1.53
CA LEU A 397 13.99 -16.82 -0.49
C LEU A 397 13.92 -17.86 0.63
N ASP A 398 13.31 -17.51 1.75
CA ASP A 398 13.13 -18.42 2.88
C ASP A 398 12.33 -19.67 2.51
N GLY A 399 11.28 -19.50 1.71
CA GLY A 399 10.44 -20.56 1.17
C GLY A 399 11.23 -21.54 0.29
N GLY A 400 12.28 -21.08 -0.39
CA GLY A 400 13.22 -21.94 -1.10
C GLY A 400 14.03 -22.84 -0.15
N HIS A 401 14.47 -22.30 1.00
CA HIS A 401 15.15 -23.08 2.03
C HIS A 401 14.18 -24.08 2.68
N LEU A 402 12.95 -23.66 2.96
CA LEU A 402 11.88 -24.54 3.45
C LEU A 402 11.60 -25.69 2.47
N LEU A 403 11.58 -25.42 1.16
CA LEU A 403 11.45 -26.45 0.14
C LEU A 403 12.60 -27.46 0.21
N TYR A 404 13.85 -27.00 0.31
CA TYR A 404 15.00 -27.91 0.42
C TYR A 404 14.96 -28.75 1.69
N TYR A 405 14.54 -28.17 2.81
CA TYR A 405 14.40 -28.89 4.08
C TYR A 405 13.22 -29.89 4.05
N LEU A 406 12.13 -29.56 3.36
CA LEU A 406 11.03 -30.50 3.14
C LEU A 406 11.50 -31.69 2.28
N ILE A 407 12.28 -31.43 1.22
CA ILE A 407 12.88 -32.50 0.41
C ILE A 407 13.83 -33.35 1.26
N GLU A 408 14.66 -32.73 2.10
CA GLU A 408 15.56 -33.43 3.03
C GLU A 408 14.78 -34.32 4.00
N LEU A 409 13.67 -33.84 4.55
CA LEU A 409 12.80 -34.59 5.45
C LEU A 409 12.22 -35.85 4.78
N VAL A 410 11.77 -35.74 3.53
CA VAL A 410 11.21 -36.85 2.76
C VAL A 410 12.29 -37.82 2.28
N LYS A 411 13.44 -37.29 1.82
CA LYS A 411 14.56 -38.08 1.28
C LYS A 411 15.40 -38.73 2.38
N GLY A 412 15.37 -38.20 3.60
CA GLY A 412 16.23 -38.62 4.72
C GLY A 412 17.69 -38.16 4.60
N SER A 413 18.03 -37.35 3.58
CA SER A 413 19.38 -36.82 3.36
C SER A 413 19.32 -35.42 2.76
N PRO A 414 20.29 -34.53 3.07
CA PRO A 414 20.33 -33.19 2.50
C PRO A 414 20.32 -33.17 0.97
N VAL A 415 19.70 -32.14 0.40
CA VAL A 415 19.82 -31.84 -1.04
C VAL A 415 21.28 -31.51 -1.34
N SER A 416 21.80 -32.03 -2.46
CA SER A 416 23.22 -31.83 -2.81
C SER A 416 23.57 -30.35 -2.94
N GLU A 417 24.76 -29.95 -2.51
CA GLU A 417 25.22 -28.55 -2.58
C GLU A 417 25.17 -28.02 -4.01
N ARG A 418 25.54 -28.84 -5.00
CA ARG A 418 25.46 -28.46 -6.43
C ARG A 418 24.04 -28.09 -6.84
N THR A 419 23.05 -28.86 -6.39
CA THR A 419 21.64 -28.57 -6.67
C THR A 419 21.18 -27.30 -5.95
N GLN A 420 21.58 -27.10 -4.69
CA GLN A 420 21.24 -25.88 -3.93
C GLN A 420 21.81 -24.63 -4.60
N ILE A 421 23.09 -24.66 -4.97
CA ILE A 421 23.79 -23.57 -5.66
C ILE A 421 23.15 -23.28 -7.02
N PHE A 422 22.90 -24.31 -7.84
CA PHE A 422 22.23 -24.14 -9.13
C PHE A 422 20.85 -23.51 -8.96
N GLY A 423 20.07 -24.02 -8.00
CA GLY A 423 18.76 -23.46 -7.68
C GLY A 423 18.87 -21.99 -7.28
N GLN A 424 19.77 -21.65 -6.34
CA GLN A 424 20.00 -20.26 -5.91
C GLN A 424 20.35 -19.34 -7.08
N TYR A 425 21.22 -19.75 -8.01
CA TYR A 425 21.51 -18.95 -9.20
C TYR A 425 20.29 -18.79 -10.12
N ALA A 426 19.53 -19.86 -10.36
CA ALA A 426 18.31 -19.79 -11.17
C ALA A 426 17.27 -18.85 -10.53
N GLY A 427 17.06 -18.95 -9.22
CA GLY A 427 16.15 -18.09 -8.49
C GLY A 427 16.62 -16.63 -8.42
N LEU A 428 17.93 -16.38 -8.24
CA LEU A 428 18.52 -15.04 -8.31
C LEU A 428 18.31 -14.42 -9.70
N MET A 429 18.57 -15.17 -10.78
CA MET A 429 18.36 -14.70 -12.15
C MET A 429 16.89 -14.35 -12.40
N MET A 430 15.97 -15.18 -11.92
CA MET A 430 14.52 -14.92 -12.01
C MET A 430 14.13 -13.66 -11.23
N LEU A 431 14.63 -13.49 -10.01
CA LEU A 431 14.34 -12.32 -9.18
C LEU A 431 14.87 -11.03 -9.79
N VAL A 432 16.10 -11.06 -10.33
CA VAL A 432 16.69 -9.92 -11.04
C VAL A 432 15.90 -9.57 -12.31
N ALA A 433 15.47 -10.58 -13.09
CA ALA A 433 14.63 -10.35 -14.27
C ALA A 433 13.29 -9.72 -13.90
N LEU A 434 12.63 -10.22 -12.85
CA LEU A 434 11.35 -9.70 -12.37
C LEU A 434 11.49 -8.28 -11.83
N MET A 435 12.54 -8.00 -11.04
CA MET A 435 12.82 -6.67 -10.52
C MET A 435 13.18 -5.68 -11.65
N GLY A 436 13.92 -6.14 -12.66
CA GLY A 436 14.21 -5.36 -13.86
C GLY A 436 12.94 -5.01 -14.64
N LEU A 437 12.02 -5.96 -14.79
CA LEU A 437 10.71 -5.73 -15.40
C LEU A 437 9.87 -4.73 -14.59
N ALA A 438 9.77 -4.91 -13.27
CA ALA A 438 9.04 -3.99 -12.40
C ALA A 438 9.60 -2.56 -12.46
N PHE A 439 10.94 -2.43 -12.47
CA PHE A 439 11.60 -1.14 -12.60
C PHE A 439 11.39 -0.52 -13.99
N TYR A 440 11.41 -1.32 -15.04
CA TYR A 440 11.09 -0.87 -16.40
C TYR A 440 9.64 -0.33 -16.48
N ASN A 441 8.68 -1.07 -15.91
CA ASN A 441 7.28 -0.65 -15.84
C ASN A 441 7.11 0.63 -15.04
N ASP A 442 7.80 0.77 -13.90
CA ASP A 442 7.83 2.00 -13.10
C ASP A 442 8.33 3.19 -13.93
N ILE A 443 9.38 3.02 -14.74
CA ILE A 443 9.92 4.09 -15.59
C ILE A 443 8.91 4.48 -16.67
N LEU A 444 8.30 3.50 -17.36
CA LEU A 444 7.30 3.79 -18.40
C LEU A 444 6.15 4.62 -17.84
N ARG A 445 5.66 4.28 -16.65
CA ARG A 445 4.59 5.00 -15.94
C ARG A 445 4.96 6.43 -15.52
N LEU A 446 6.25 6.81 -15.55
CA LEU A 446 6.66 8.19 -15.31
C LEU A 446 6.56 9.06 -16.57
N PHE A 447 6.52 8.44 -17.76
CA PHE A 447 6.51 9.13 -19.05
C PHE A 447 5.15 9.08 -19.76
N THR A 448 4.24 8.21 -19.32
CA THR A 448 2.84 8.12 -19.73
C THR A 448 1.96 8.72 -18.65
#